data_AF-A0A833E019-F1
#
_entry.id   AF-A0A833E019-F1
#
_cell.length_a   1.000
_cell.length_b   1.000
_cell.length_c   1.000
_cell.angle_alpha   90.00
_cell.angle_beta   90.00
_cell.angle_gamma   90.00
#
_symmetry.space_group_name_H-M   'P 1'
#
loop_
_entity.id
_entity.type
_entity.pdbx_description
1 polymer ?
#
loop_
_entity_poly.entity_id
_entity_poly.type
_entity_poly.pdbx_seq_one_letter_code
_entity_poly.pdbx_strand_id
1 'polypeptide(L)'
;MNGLSFLAGLYGYIAFVLTLLAAKNAMQGKDFFWSKIRKYTDALVGVLSFIISTQAEGKFKIILILYGASLLLSSLKDVLKLSNIIVRKVFNYITNSYIVLAIFLMAPVVEETLHVNATIIFILIYFLTYKLIWRGLR
;
A
#
# COMPACT_ATOMS: atom_id res chain seq x y z
N MET A 1 -6.55 19.98 3.28
CA MET A 1 -6.95 18.60 2.90
C MET A 1 -5.77 17.69 2.54
N ASN A 2 -4.57 18.21 2.27
CA ASN A 2 -3.45 17.41 1.75
C ASN A 2 -2.79 16.46 2.78
N GLY A 3 -2.82 16.80 4.08
CA GLY A 3 -2.10 16.04 5.12
C GLY A 3 -2.65 14.63 5.39
N LEU A 4 -3.98 14.46 5.49
CA LEU A 4 -4.58 13.14 5.75
C LEU A 4 -4.37 12.16 4.60
N SER A 5 -4.50 12.64 3.36
CA SER A 5 -4.21 11.85 2.17
C SER A 5 -2.74 11.45 2.10
N PHE A 6 -1.84 12.37 2.45
CA PHE A 6 -0.41 12.05 2.55
C PHE A 6 -0.13 10.98 3.60
N LEU A 7 -0.74 11.07 4.79
CA LEU A 7 -0.60 10.05 5.83
C LEU A 7 -1.14 8.68 5.38
N ALA A 8 -2.25 8.65 4.65
CA ALA A 8 -2.77 7.43 4.05
C ALA A 8 -1.78 6.85 3.02
N GLY A 9 -1.20 7.69 2.16
CA GLY A 9 -0.16 7.25 1.23
C GLY A 9 1.12 6.75 1.94
N LEU A 10 1.54 7.44 3.01
CA LEU A 10 2.70 7.05 3.82
C LEU A 10 2.48 5.69 4.49
N TYR A 11 1.26 5.43 4.99
CA TYR A 11 0.89 4.10 5.46
C TYR A 11 1.09 3.05 4.36
N GLY A 12 0.65 3.32 3.13
CA GLY A 12 0.89 2.44 1.98
C GLY A 12 2.36 2.15 1.75
N TYR A 13 3.24 3.15 1.85
CA TYR A 13 4.69 2.91 1.75
C TYR A 13 5.20 2.02 2.90
N ILE A 14 4.84 2.30 4.15
CA ILE A 14 5.25 1.52 5.32
C ILE A 14 4.75 0.07 5.20
N ALA A 15 3.50 -0.12 4.81
CA ALA A 15 2.91 -1.45 4.62
C ALA A 15 3.65 -2.25 3.55
N PHE A 16 4.10 -1.60 2.47
CA PHE A 16 4.95 -2.21 1.45
C PHE A 16 6.29 -2.67 2.04
N VAL A 17 7.01 -1.79 2.74
CA VAL A 17 8.30 -2.10 3.39
C VAL A 17 8.16 -3.28 4.34
N LEU A 18 7.17 -3.23 5.25
CA LEU A 18 6.94 -4.28 6.24
C LEU A 18 6.55 -5.61 5.58
N THR A 19 5.84 -5.58 4.45
CA THR A 19 5.51 -6.78 3.68
C THR A 19 6.75 -7.42 3.06
N LEU A 20 7.68 -6.61 2.53
CA LEU A 20 8.96 -7.12 2.03
C LEU A 20 9.82 -7.72 3.15
N LEU A 21 9.87 -7.07 4.31
CA LEU A 21 10.57 -7.60 5.48
C LEU A 21 9.92 -8.91 5.98
N ALA A 22 8.59 -8.99 6.01
CA ALA A 22 7.87 -10.20 6.35
C ALA A 22 8.23 -11.36 5.41
N ALA A 23 8.25 -11.10 4.09
CA ALA A 23 8.61 -12.08 3.08
C ALA A 23 10.07 -12.55 3.24
N LYS A 24 11.01 -11.61 3.44
CA LYS A 24 12.42 -11.92 3.69
C LYS A 24 12.60 -12.78 4.95
N ASN A 25 11.95 -12.42 6.05
CA ASN A 25 12.03 -13.18 7.30
C ASN A 25 11.43 -14.58 7.16
N ALA A 26 10.30 -14.72 6.46
CA ALA A 26 9.68 -16.02 6.20
C ALA A 26 10.62 -16.96 5.42
N MET A 27 11.38 -16.44 4.45
CA MET A 27 12.41 -17.23 3.74
C MET A 27 13.56 -17.67 4.65
N GLN A 28 13.82 -16.95 5.74
CA GLN A 28 14.81 -17.31 6.75
C GLN A 28 14.23 -18.17 7.88
N GLY A 29 12.97 -18.63 7.75
CA GLY A 29 12.28 -19.40 8.78
C GLY A 29 11.92 -18.59 10.03
N LYS A 30 11.91 -17.25 9.95
CA LYS A 30 11.60 -16.36 11.06
C LYS A 30 10.17 -15.84 10.97
N ASP A 31 9.47 -15.92 12.09
CA ASP A 31 8.15 -15.31 12.24
C ASP A 31 8.26 -13.78 12.31
N PHE A 32 7.38 -13.07 11.58
CA PHE A 32 7.30 -11.62 11.63
C PHE A 32 5.87 -11.16 11.94
N PHE A 33 5.73 -10.28 12.94
CA PHE A 33 4.44 -9.88 13.50
C PHE A 33 3.52 -9.19 12.47
N TRP A 34 4.10 -8.49 11.48
CA TRP A 34 3.35 -7.71 10.51
C TRP A 34 2.27 -8.53 9.79
N SER A 35 2.58 -9.76 9.36
CA SER A 35 1.62 -10.64 8.68
C SER A 35 0.38 -10.94 9.53
N LYS A 36 0.52 -10.97 10.87
CA LYS A 36 -0.57 -11.27 11.81
C LYS A 36 -1.47 -10.05 12.04
N ILE A 37 -0.88 -8.85 12.10
CA ILE A 37 -1.61 -7.61 12.40
C ILE A 37 -2.14 -6.89 11.16
N ARG A 38 -1.50 -7.09 9.99
CA ARG A 38 -1.77 -6.33 8.76
C ARG A 38 -3.24 -6.33 8.38
N LYS A 39 -3.93 -7.47 8.49
CA LYS A 39 -5.36 -7.55 8.14
C LYS A 39 -6.23 -6.56 8.92
N TYR A 40 -5.92 -6.32 10.20
CA TYR A 40 -6.68 -5.37 11.03
C TYR A 40 -6.32 -3.93 10.67
N THR A 41 -5.03 -3.66 10.47
CA THR A 41 -4.56 -2.33 10.09
C THR A 41 -5.02 -1.93 8.69
N ASP A 42 -4.92 -2.82 7.70
CA ASP A 42 -5.43 -2.62 6.34
C ASP A 42 -6.95 -2.39 6.36
N ALA A 43 -7.70 -3.13 7.18
CA ALA A 43 -9.14 -2.92 7.32
C ALA A 43 -9.46 -1.52 7.87
N LEU A 44 -8.79 -1.12 8.96
CA LEU A 44 -8.98 0.17 9.61
C LEU A 44 -8.61 1.33 8.68
N VAL A 45 -7.43 1.28 8.06
CA VAL A 45 -6.99 2.33 7.12
C VAL A 45 -7.85 2.33 5.85
N GLY A 46 -8.33 1.17 5.41
CA GLY A 46 -9.29 1.04 4.32
C GLY A 46 -10.58 1.82 4.60
N VAL A 47 -11.21 1.59 5.75
CA VAL A 47 -12.41 2.32 6.18
C VAL A 47 -12.13 3.82 6.33
N LEU A 48 -11.02 4.20 6.96
CA LEU A 48 -10.62 5.61 7.09
C LEU A 48 -10.44 6.28 5.73
N SER A 49 -9.90 5.57 4.73
CA SER A 49 -9.74 6.10 3.38
C SER A 49 -11.08 6.43 2.73
N PHE A 50 -12.12 5.60 2.94
CA PHE A 50 -13.48 5.92 2.49
C PHE A 50 -14.03 7.15 3.20
N ILE A 51 -13.84 7.26 4.52
CA ILE A 51 -14.29 8.43 5.30
C ILE A 51 -13.61 9.70 4.76
N ILE A 52 -12.28 9.69 4.58
CA ILE A 52 -11.53 10.81 4.02
C ILE A 52 -12.01 11.14 2.59
N SER A 53 -12.37 10.13 1.80
CA SER A 53 -12.87 10.35 0.43
C SER A 53 -14.18 11.14 0.37
N THR A 54 -15.00 11.13 1.43
CA THR A 54 -16.25 11.92 1.47
C THR A 54 -15.99 13.43 1.47
N GLN A 55 -14.83 13.84 1.96
CA GLN A 55 -14.38 15.23 2.02
C GLN A 55 -13.49 15.60 0.83
N ALA A 56 -13.11 14.63 -0.02
CA ALA A 56 -12.24 14.84 -1.16
C ALA A 56 -13.03 15.17 -2.43
N GLU A 57 -12.42 15.94 -3.32
CA GLU A 57 -13.01 16.32 -4.61
C GLU A 57 -12.21 15.79 -5.80
N GLY A 58 -12.86 15.70 -6.95
CA GLY A 58 -12.25 15.34 -8.23
C GLY A 58 -11.52 13.99 -8.23
N LYS A 59 -10.34 13.95 -8.87
CA LYS A 59 -9.54 12.72 -9.05
C LYS A 59 -9.05 12.13 -7.71
N PHE A 60 -8.85 12.96 -6.69
CA PHE A 60 -8.36 12.53 -5.38
C PHE A 60 -9.36 11.61 -4.66
N LYS A 61 -10.66 11.94 -4.77
CA LYS A 61 -11.74 11.11 -4.23
C LYS A 61 -11.68 9.69 -4.78
N ILE A 62 -11.48 9.56 -6.09
CA ILE A 62 -11.41 8.27 -6.78
C ILE A 62 -10.18 7.49 -6.31
N ILE A 63 -9.02 8.14 -6.18
CA ILE A 63 -7.80 7.49 -5.69
C ILE A 63 -7.99 6.96 -4.27
N LEU A 64 -8.59 7.75 -3.36
CA LEU A 64 -8.87 7.32 -1.98
C LEU A 64 -9.84 6.15 -1.91
N ILE A 65 -10.89 6.14 -2.74
CA ILE A 65 -11.86 5.04 -2.82
C ILE A 65 -11.17 3.76 -3.29
N LEU A 66 -10.39 3.83 -4.38
CA LEU A 66 -9.67 2.68 -4.91
C LEU A 66 -8.61 2.19 -3.91
N TYR A 67 -7.94 3.11 -3.23
CA TYR A 67 -6.95 2.81 -2.22
C TYR A 67 -7.60 2.09 -1.04
N GLY A 68 -8.69 2.63 -0.50
CA GLY A 68 -9.48 2.01 0.55
C GLY A 68 -9.97 0.62 0.16
N ALA A 69 -10.52 0.47 -1.04
CA ALA A 69 -10.98 -0.82 -1.56
C ALA A 69 -9.85 -1.85 -1.65
N SER A 70 -8.68 -1.46 -2.14
CA SER A 70 -7.52 -2.36 -2.24
C SER A 70 -7.06 -2.88 -0.87
N LEU A 71 -7.08 -2.03 0.17
CA LEU A 71 -6.74 -2.41 1.54
C LEU A 71 -7.81 -3.30 2.17
N LEU A 72 -9.10 -3.00 1.99
CA LEU A 72 -10.19 -3.86 2.46
C LEU A 72 -10.14 -5.25 1.79
N LEU A 73 -9.85 -5.32 0.50
CA LEU A 73 -9.67 -6.60 -0.17
C LEU A 73 -8.44 -7.33 0.40
N SER A 74 -7.35 -6.62 0.68
CA SER A 74 -6.16 -7.20 1.32
C SER A 74 -6.49 -7.84 2.68
N SER A 75 -7.31 -7.19 3.50
CA SER A 75 -7.71 -7.71 4.82
C SER A 75 -8.64 -8.92 4.75
N LEU A 76 -9.44 -9.05 3.69
CA LEU A 76 -10.37 -10.16 3.48
C LEU A 76 -9.74 -11.40 2.82
N LYS A 77 -8.46 -11.33 2.42
CA LYS A 77 -7.78 -12.37 1.67
C LYS A 77 -7.89 -13.77 2.30
N ASP A 78 -7.73 -13.87 3.62
CA ASP A 78 -7.76 -15.14 4.35
C ASP A 78 -9.18 -15.71 4.46
N VAL A 79 -10.19 -14.84 4.44
CA VAL A 79 -11.60 -15.20 4.57
C VAL A 79 -12.16 -15.72 3.24
N LEU A 80 -11.76 -15.09 2.13
CA LEU A 80 -12.30 -15.37 0.80
C LEU A 80 -11.87 -16.72 0.21
N LYS A 81 -10.88 -17.41 0.81
CA LYS A 81 -10.44 -18.78 0.45
C LYS A 81 -10.44 -19.08 -1.06
N LEU A 82 -9.88 -18.17 -1.85
CA LEU A 82 -9.93 -18.23 -3.32
C LEU A 82 -9.15 -19.46 -3.85
N SER A 83 -9.87 -20.44 -4.39
CA SER A 83 -9.30 -21.70 -4.89
C SER A 83 -8.72 -21.60 -6.30
N ASN A 84 -9.36 -20.83 -7.19
CA ASN A 84 -8.94 -20.68 -8.59
C ASN A 84 -7.67 -19.82 -8.72
N ILE A 85 -6.68 -20.33 -9.47
CA ILE A 85 -5.36 -19.67 -9.67
C ILE A 85 -5.50 -18.31 -10.36
N ILE A 86 -6.32 -18.21 -11.41
CA ILE A 86 -6.52 -16.97 -12.17
C ILE A 86 -7.14 -15.92 -11.26
N VAL A 87 -8.21 -16.29 -10.56
CA VAL A 87 -8.90 -15.39 -9.61
C VAL A 87 -7.93 -14.94 -8.50
N ARG A 88 -7.12 -15.84 -7.95
CA ARG A 88 -6.12 -15.50 -6.93
C ARG A 88 -5.06 -14.53 -7.46
N LYS A 89 -4.60 -14.69 -8.70
CA LYS A 89 -3.64 -13.76 -9.33
C LYS A 89 -4.26 -12.38 -9.51
N VAL A 90 -5.45 -12.30 -10.11
CA VAL A 90 -6.18 -11.03 -10.31
C VAL A 90 -6.45 -10.35 -8.97
N PHE A 91 -6.91 -11.10 -7.97
CA PHE A 91 -7.12 -10.59 -6.62
C PHE A 91 -5.82 -10.05 -6.00
N ASN A 92 -4.69 -10.75 -6.17
CA ASN A 92 -3.39 -10.25 -5.70
C ASN A 92 -2.95 -8.97 -6.43
N TYR A 93 -3.23 -8.83 -7.72
CA TYR A 93 -2.94 -7.58 -8.45
C TYR A 93 -3.79 -6.41 -7.92
N ILE A 94 -5.10 -6.64 -7.73
CA ILE A 94 -6.02 -5.62 -7.21
C ILE A 94 -5.60 -5.22 -5.80
N THR A 95 -5.39 -6.20 -4.92
CA THR A 95 -4.98 -5.93 -3.54
C THR A 95 -3.65 -5.20 -3.48
N ASN A 96 -2.66 -5.56 -4.30
CA ASN A 96 -1.35 -4.88 -4.32
C ASN A 96 -1.35 -3.51 -5.03
N SER A 97 -2.44 -3.12 -5.69
CA SER A 97 -2.54 -1.81 -6.35
C SER A 97 -2.45 -0.63 -5.36
N TYR A 98 -2.65 -0.87 -4.05
CA TYR A 98 -2.44 0.12 -2.99
C TYR A 98 -1.06 0.78 -3.07
N ILE A 99 -0.04 0.07 -3.56
CA ILE A 99 1.33 0.58 -3.72
C ILE A 99 1.36 1.77 -4.68
N VAL A 100 0.74 1.60 -5.85
CA VAL A 100 0.71 2.66 -6.88
C VAL A 100 -0.18 3.81 -6.42
N LEU A 101 -1.33 3.49 -5.83
CA LEU A 101 -2.26 4.48 -5.30
C LEU A 101 -1.65 5.30 -4.17
N ALA A 102 -0.84 4.69 -3.31
CA ALA A 102 -0.09 5.38 -2.25
C ALA A 102 0.87 6.43 -2.81
N ILE A 103 1.54 6.14 -3.93
CA ILE A 103 2.41 7.12 -4.61
C ILE A 103 1.60 8.35 -5.02
N PHE A 104 0.43 8.14 -5.64
CA PHE A 104 -0.45 9.24 -6.06
C PHE A 104 -1.02 10.03 -4.88
N LEU A 105 -1.23 9.41 -3.72
CA LEU A 105 -1.67 10.09 -2.51
C LEU A 105 -0.57 10.97 -1.89
N MET A 106 0.70 10.54 -1.97
CA MET A 106 1.82 11.29 -1.42
C MET A 106 2.37 12.36 -2.37
N ALA A 107 2.34 12.11 -3.69
CA ALA A 107 3.00 12.94 -4.68
C ALA A 107 2.67 14.43 -4.52
N PRO A 108 1.40 14.87 -4.46
CA PRO A 108 1.06 16.30 -4.47
C PRO A 108 1.68 17.10 -3.34
N VAL A 109 1.82 16.53 -2.14
CA VAL A 109 2.46 17.21 -0.99
C VAL A 109 3.94 17.41 -1.22
N VAL A 110 4.60 16.42 -1.82
CA VAL A 110 6.03 16.48 -2.12
C VAL A 110 6.30 17.39 -3.32
N GLU A 111 5.42 17.38 -4.34
CA GLU A 111 5.52 18.31 -5.48
C GLU A 111 5.36 19.76 -5.03
N GLU A 112 4.42 20.03 -4.11
CA GLU A 112 4.21 21.35 -3.50
C GLU A 112 5.45 21.81 -2.69
N THR A 113 6.13 20.89 -2.01
CA THR A 113 7.27 21.21 -1.15
C THR A 113 8.59 21.33 -1.91
N LEU A 114 8.83 20.47 -2.90
CA LEU A 114 10.11 20.33 -3.60
C LEU A 114 10.10 20.86 -5.04
N HIS A 115 8.94 21.25 -5.57
CA HIS A 115 8.76 21.77 -6.94
C HIS A 115 9.32 20.85 -8.05
N VAL A 116 9.28 19.54 -7.82
CA VAL A 116 9.74 18.49 -8.74
C VAL A 116 8.65 17.44 -8.91
N ASN A 117 8.68 16.67 -10.00
CA ASN A 117 7.75 15.55 -10.20
C ASN A 117 7.99 14.44 -9.17
N ALA A 118 7.17 14.40 -8.13
CA ALA A 118 7.34 13.51 -6.99
C ALA A 118 6.99 12.06 -7.32
N THR A 119 6.18 11.83 -8.34
CA THR A 119 5.80 10.48 -8.78
C THR A 119 7.03 9.68 -9.19
N ILE A 120 7.93 10.28 -9.98
CA ILE A 120 9.19 9.63 -10.41
C ILE A 120 10.08 9.33 -9.19
N ILE A 121 10.18 10.29 -8.26
CA ILE A 121 10.96 10.15 -7.04
C ILE A 121 10.45 8.96 -6.21
N PHE A 122 9.15 8.88 -5.99
CA PHE A 122 8.55 7.78 -5.24
C PHE A 122 8.73 6.44 -5.95
N ILE A 123 8.56 6.36 -7.27
CA ILE A 123 8.85 5.13 -8.02
C ILE A 123 10.28 4.65 -7.72
N LEU A 124 11.27 5.54 -7.82
CA LEU A 124 12.66 5.22 -7.51
C LEU A 124 12.84 4.77 -6.06
N ILE A 125 12.21 5.44 -5.10
CA ILE A 125 12.26 5.07 -3.68
C ILE A 125 11.71 3.65 -3.46
N TYR A 126 10.59 3.29 -4.07
CA TYR A 126 10.01 1.95 -3.93
C TYR A 126 10.94 0.87 -4.52
N PHE A 127 11.53 1.12 -5.70
CA PHE A 127 12.51 0.20 -6.31
C PHE A 127 13.80 0.07 -5.49
N LEU A 128 14.34 1.18 -4.99
CA LEU A 128 15.51 1.21 -4.10
C LEU A 128 15.23 0.43 -2.82
N THR A 129 14.06 0.66 -2.20
CA THR A 129 13.63 -0.04 -0.98
C THR A 129 13.58 -1.54 -1.20
N TYR A 130 12.96 -1.98 -2.31
CA TYR A 130 12.96 -3.38 -2.71
C TYR A 130 14.38 -3.93 -2.83
N LYS A 131 15.23 -3.28 -3.62
CA LYS A 131 16.62 -3.71 -3.84
C LYS A 131 17.42 -3.81 -2.53
N LEU A 132 17.27 -2.84 -1.63
CA LEU A 132 17.99 -2.79 -0.36
C LEU A 132 17.56 -3.92 0.58
N ILE A 133 16.25 -4.20 0.69
CA ILE A 133 15.76 -5.28 1.54
C ILE A 133 16.25 -6.63 1.05
N TRP A 134 16.25 -6.86 -0.27
CA TRP A 134 16.72 -8.12 -0.86
C TRP A 134 18.24 -8.24 -0.95
N ARG A 135 19.00 -7.17 -0.66
CA ARG A 135 20.46 -7.24 -0.59
C ARG A 135 20.86 -8.13 0.59
N GLY A 136 21.76 -9.08 0.34
CA GLY A 136 22.26 -10.02 1.36
C GLY A 136 21.47 -11.31 1.55
N LEU A 137 20.53 -11.63 0.66
CA LEU A 137 19.86 -12.95 0.58
C LEU A 137 20.44 -13.83 -0.54
N ARG A 138 21.69 -13.55 -0.95
CA ARG A 138 22.46 -14.33 -1.92
C ARG A 138 23.39 -15.28 -1.20
#